data_AF-A0A6C1RU35-F1
#
_entry.id   AF-A0A6C1RU35-F1
#
_cell.length_a   1.000
_cell.length_b   1.000
_cell.length_c   1.000
_cell.angle_alpha   90.00
_cell.angle_beta   90.00
_cell.angle_gamma   90.00
#
_symmetry.space_group_name_H-M   'P 1'
#
loop_
_entity.id
_entity.type
_entity.pdbx_description
1 polymer ?
#
loop_
_entity_poly.entity_id
_entity_poly.type
_entity_poly.pdbx_seq_one_letter_code
_entity_poly.pdbx_strand_id
1 'polypeptide(L)'
;MSLRPRDRPCSAALSRLRYRSAGSGAGRALKHYLDSSVVLALLLEDSDALKPLQDEQQVGSSRLLWIEVARVIERAVRTEQLSEQDGVAVRRQFQQLSSGLFQLKLHEPVFARSAGSFPLLVRTLDAIHLASAELWLHGDAPSGLSVWTLDQRMNLCAASLGFATPLETS
;
A
#
# COMPACT_ATOMS: atom_id res chain seq x y z
N MET A 1 12.90 19.27 5.71
CA MET A 1 12.45 19.51 4.32
C MET A 1 11.04 20.08 4.43
N SER A 2 10.85 21.36 4.13
CA SER A 2 9.57 22.07 4.28
C SER A 2 8.72 21.79 3.04
N LEU A 3 7.66 20.99 3.20
CA LEU A 3 6.64 20.81 2.18
C LEU A 3 5.87 22.13 2.06
N ARG A 4 6.02 22.84 0.95
CA ARG A 4 5.23 24.06 0.69
C ARG A 4 3.79 23.66 0.38
N PRO A 5 2.78 24.43 0.83
CA PRO A 5 1.41 24.20 0.42
C PRO A 5 1.32 24.49 -1.09
N ARG A 6 1.06 23.45 -1.89
CA ARG A 6 0.64 23.63 -3.27
C ARG A 6 -0.88 23.60 -3.30
N ASP A 7 -1.47 24.71 -3.70
CA ASP A 7 -2.81 24.73 -4.27
C ASP A 7 -2.88 23.68 -5.38
N ARG A 8 -3.62 22.58 -5.16
CA ARG A 8 -4.64 22.03 -6.07
C ARG A 8 -5.07 20.62 -5.64
N PRO A 9 -6.37 20.29 -5.81
CA PRO A 9 -6.83 18.93 -5.64
C PRO A 9 -6.44 18.09 -6.86
N CYS A 10 -5.48 17.17 -6.72
CA CYS A 10 -5.28 16.09 -7.70
C CYS A 10 -6.40 15.03 -7.54
N SER A 11 -7.64 15.42 -7.86
CA SER A 11 -8.86 14.66 -7.54
C SER A 11 -9.31 13.68 -8.64
N ALA A 12 -8.63 13.57 -9.78
CA ALA A 12 -9.19 12.82 -10.92
C ALA A 12 -8.64 11.40 -11.07
N ALA A 13 -7.40 11.13 -10.65
CA ALA A 13 -6.69 9.95 -11.11
C ALA A 13 -7.26 8.61 -10.58
N LEU A 14 -7.77 8.53 -9.35
CA LEU A 14 -8.01 7.22 -8.71
C LEU A 14 -9.45 6.91 -8.33
N SER A 15 -10.40 7.66 -8.89
CA SER A 15 -11.84 7.38 -8.80
C SER A 15 -12.27 6.03 -9.40
N ARG A 16 -11.33 5.18 -9.86
CA ARG A 16 -11.59 3.98 -10.66
C ARG A 16 -10.86 2.70 -10.23
N LEU A 17 -10.21 2.68 -9.07
CA LEU A 17 -9.98 1.40 -8.37
C LEU A 17 -11.36 0.87 -7.94
N ARG A 18 -12.06 0.21 -8.85
CA ARG A 18 -13.47 -0.17 -8.74
C ARG A 18 -13.60 -1.51 -8.03
N TYR A 19 -13.74 -1.47 -6.72
CA TYR A 19 -14.22 -2.66 -6.02
C TYR A 19 -15.69 -2.96 -6.43
N ARG A 20 -15.90 -3.98 -7.27
CA ARG A 20 -17.21 -4.66 -7.36
C ARG A 20 -17.30 -5.65 -6.21
N SER A 21 -18.30 -5.42 -5.34
CA SER A 21 -18.71 -6.31 -4.26
C SER A 21 -18.83 -7.76 -4.73
N ALA A 22 -18.37 -8.67 -3.87
CA ALA A 22 -18.43 -10.12 -4.05
C ALA A 22 -19.82 -10.60 -4.52
N GLY A 23 -19.88 -11.00 -5.79
CA GLY A 23 -20.80 -12.02 -6.27
C GLY A 23 -20.09 -13.37 -6.21
N SER A 24 -20.79 -14.37 -5.67
CA SER A 24 -20.41 -15.78 -5.54
C SER A 24 -19.58 -16.34 -6.72
N GLY A 25 -18.43 -16.96 -6.42
CA GLY A 25 -17.84 -18.00 -7.26
C GLY A 25 -16.62 -17.62 -8.12
N ALA A 26 -15.53 -17.11 -7.53
CA ALA A 26 -14.14 -17.30 -7.97
C ALA A 26 -13.22 -16.52 -7.02
N GLY A 27 -12.25 -17.18 -6.38
CA GLY A 27 -11.24 -16.55 -5.53
C GLY A 27 -10.52 -15.44 -6.31
N ARG A 28 -10.63 -14.19 -5.84
CA ARG A 28 -10.01 -13.04 -6.53
C ARG A 28 -8.54 -13.01 -6.20
N ALA A 29 -7.73 -13.55 -7.09
CA ALA A 29 -6.30 -13.38 -7.16
C ALA A 29 -5.87 -11.90 -7.01
N LEU A 30 -5.28 -11.50 -5.89
CA LEU A 30 -4.48 -10.26 -5.82
C LEU A 30 -3.30 -10.38 -6.79
N LYS A 31 -3.01 -9.31 -7.53
CA LYS A 31 -1.81 -9.19 -8.38
C LYS A 31 -0.84 -8.11 -7.93
N HIS A 32 -1.35 -7.08 -7.26
CA HIS A 32 -0.53 -5.94 -6.84
C HIS A 32 -0.72 -5.67 -5.35
N TYR A 33 0.36 -5.84 -4.59
CA TYR A 33 0.42 -5.53 -3.17
C TYR A 33 1.03 -4.14 -2.98
N LEU A 34 0.34 -3.26 -2.27
CA LEU A 34 0.83 -1.91 -1.94
C LEU A 34 1.29 -1.86 -0.48
N ASP A 35 2.40 -1.18 -0.20
CA ASP A 35 2.70 -0.70 1.16
C ASP A 35 2.19 0.74 1.37
N SER A 36 2.41 1.29 2.57
CA SER A 36 2.01 2.67 2.85
C SER A 36 2.85 3.73 2.14
N SER A 37 4.11 3.44 1.80
CA SER A 37 5.00 4.43 1.19
C SER A 37 4.48 4.93 -0.15
N VAL A 38 4.00 4.04 -1.03
CA VAL A 38 3.42 4.42 -2.33
C VAL A 38 2.10 5.17 -2.19
N VAL A 39 1.27 4.78 -1.23
CA VAL A 39 -0.03 5.43 -0.97
C VAL A 39 0.18 6.83 -0.39
N LEU A 40 1.15 6.99 0.52
CA LEU A 40 1.46 8.28 1.12
C LEU A 40 2.10 9.25 0.13
N ALA A 41 3.02 8.78 -0.72
CA ALA A 41 3.61 9.62 -1.77
C ALA A 41 2.54 10.14 -2.75
N LEU A 42 1.55 9.31 -3.10
CA LEU A 42 0.40 9.75 -3.87
C LEU A 42 -0.39 10.83 -3.11
N LEU A 43 -0.76 10.57 -1.85
CA LEU A 43 -1.66 11.42 -1.07
C LEU A 43 -1.04 12.76 -0.64
N LEU A 44 0.27 12.80 -0.42
CA LEU A 44 0.96 13.93 0.20
C LEU A 44 1.95 14.62 -0.74
N GLU A 45 2.37 13.96 -1.82
CA GLU A 45 3.42 14.43 -2.73
C GLU A 45 2.98 14.46 -4.19
N ASP A 46 1.70 14.17 -4.49
CA ASP A 46 1.14 14.05 -5.84
C ASP A 46 1.95 13.09 -6.74
N SER A 47 2.48 12.00 -6.15
CA SER A 47 3.28 11.01 -6.88
C SER A 47 2.46 10.22 -7.90
N ASP A 48 3.01 10.07 -9.11
CA ASP A 48 2.46 9.26 -10.19
C ASP A 48 2.80 7.75 -10.06
N ALA A 49 3.41 7.31 -8.94
CA ALA A 49 3.86 5.93 -8.74
C ALA A 49 2.74 4.89 -8.92
N LEU A 50 1.49 5.24 -8.62
CA LEU A 50 0.33 4.33 -8.76
C LEU A 50 -0.43 4.50 -10.08
N LYS A 51 0.02 5.39 -10.97
CA LYS A 51 -0.60 5.62 -12.28
C LYS A 51 -0.71 4.35 -13.15
N PRO A 52 0.28 3.44 -13.19
CA PRO A 52 0.14 2.19 -13.93
C PRO A 52 -0.98 1.28 -13.43
N LEU A 53 -1.45 1.47 -12.19
CA LEU A 53 -2.51 0.67 -11.56
C LEU A 53 -3.90 1.32 -11.63
N GLN A 54 -4.06 2.43 -12.36
CA GLN A 54 -5.29 3.23 -12.37
C GLN A 54 -6.56 2.44 -12.74
N ASP A 55 -6.44 1.48 -13.66
CA ASP A 55 -7.55 0.65 -14.13
C ASP A 55 -7.51 -0.79 -13.58
N GLU A 56 -6.52 -1.11 -12.74
CA GLU A 56 -6.32 -2.44 -12.18
C GLU A 56 -7.31 -2.74 -11.06
N GLN A 57 -7.85 -3.96 -11.05
CA GLN A 57 -8.89 -4.39 -10.10
C GLN A 57 -8.39 -5.43 -9.10
N GLN A 58 -7.12 -5.82 -9.21
CA GLN A 58 -6.47 -6.87 -8.42
C GLN A 58 -5.39 -6.26 -7.51
N VAL A 59 -5.71 -5.11 -6.91
CA VAL A 59 -4.82 -4.32 -6.06
C VAL A 59 -5.27 -4.41 -4.61
N GLY A 60 -4.33 -4.45 -3.67
CA GLY A 60 -4.65 -4.65 -2.27
C GLY A 60 -3.46 -4.47 -1.36
N SER A 61 -3.72 -4.54 -0.06
CA SER A 61 -2.70 -4.35 0.98
C SER A 61 -3.14 -4.99 2.30
N SER A 62 -2.20 -5.16 3.23
CA SER A 62 -2.52 -5.51 4.61
C SER A 62 -3.36 -4.45 5.29
N ARG A 63 -4.20 -4.87 6.24
CA ARG A 63 -4.87 -3.98 7.20
C ARG A 63 -3.93 -2.97 7.87
N LEU A 64 -2.63 -3.29 7.96
CA LEU A 64 -1.59 -2.40 8.48
C LEU A 64 -1.53 -1.05 7.75
N LEU A 65 -1.75 -1.03 6.43
CA LEU A 65 -1.75 0.19 5.60
C LEU A 65 -2.63 1.30 6.18
N TRP A 66 -3.84 0.95 6.64
CA TRP A 66 -4.78 1.92 7.21
C TRP A 66 -4.27 2.53 8.51
N ILE A 67 -3.54 1.75 9.32
CA ILE A 67 -2.95 2.23 10.57
C ILE A 67 -1.81 3.18 10.25
N GLU A 68 -0.92 2.80 9.33
CA GLU A 68 0.24 3.61 8.94
C GLU A 68 -0.19 4.94 8.33
N VAL A 69 -1.11 4.91 7.36
CA VAL A 69 -1.63 6.14 6.73
C VAL A 69 -2.30 7.04 7.77
N ALA A 70 -3.13 6.47 8.65
CA ALA A 70 -3.77 7.27 9.70
C ALA A 70 -2.76 7.90 10.67
N ARG A 71 -1.68 7.18 11.03
CA ARG A 71 -0.62 7.69 11.91
C ARG A 71 0.21 8.78 11.25
N VAL A 72 0.52 8.65 9.95
CA VAL A 72 1.27 9.67 9.22
C VAL A 72 0.46 10.95 9.08
N ILE A 73 -0.82 10.86 8.70
CA ILE A 73 -1.71 12.03 8.63
C ILE A 73 -1.84 12.68 10.02
N GLU A 74 -2.08 11.89 11.06
CA GLU A 74 -2.20 12.40 12.44
C GLU A 74 -0.93 13.15 12.87
N ARG A 75 0.24 12.57 12.61
CA ARG A 75 1.51 13.22 12.92
C ARG A 75 1.68 14.51 12.13
N ALA A 76 1.37 14.51 10.84
CA ALA A 76 1.51 15.69 9.99
C ALA A 76 0.62 16.85 10.48
N VAL A 77 -0.61 16.56 10.92
CA VAL A 77 -1.49 17.57 11.53
C VAL A 77 -0.92 18.07 12.86
N ARG A 78 -0.53 17.16 13.76
CA ARG A 78 0.01 17.54 15.10
C ARG A 78 1.35 18.28 15.06
N THR A 79 2.09 18.16 13.96
CA THR A 79 3.36 18.84 13.76
C THR A 79 3.24 20.02 12.79
N GLU A 80 1.99 20.46 12.51
CA GLU A 80 1.67 21.62 11.67
C GLU A 80 2.22 21.53 10.24
N GLN A 81 2.53 20.32 9.76
CA GLN A 81 2.91 20.04 8.38
C GLN A 81 1.69 19.96 7.46
N LEU A 82 0.52 19.65 8.03
CA LEU A 82 -0.79 19.75 7.39
C LEU A 82 -1.71 20.57 8.29
N SER A 83 -2.55 21.41 7.71
CA SER A 83 -3.65 22.02 8.46
C SER A 83 -4.67 20.95 8.87
N GLU A 84 -5.51 21.23 9.87
CA GLU A 84 -6.61 20.33 10.24
C GLU A 84 -7.56 20.08 9.05
N GLN A 85 -7.84 21.12 8.25
CA GLN A 85 -8.70 21.03 7.07
C GLN A 85 -8.09 20.13 5.99
N ASP A 86 -6.78 20.28 5.73
CA ASP A 86 -6.07 19.42 4.78
C ASP A 86 -6.00 17.98 5.29
N GLY A 87 -5.79 17.79 6.59
CA GLY A 87 -5.84 16.46 7.22
C GLY A 87 -7.18 15.76 7.00
N VAL A 88 -8.30 16.47 7.10
CA VAL A 88 -9.64 15.94 6.78
C VAL A 88 -9.77 15.59 5.30
N ALA A 89 -9.26 16.44 4.41
CA ALA A 89 -9.30 16.21 2.97
C ALA A 89 -8.49 14.95 2.57
N VAL A 90 -7.26 14.81 3.08
CA VAL A 90 -6.40 13.65 2.81
C VAL A 90 -7.02 12.36 3.35
N ARG A 91 -7.64 12.38 4.55
CA ARG A 91 -8.35 11.19 5.07
C ARG A 91 -9.51 10.79 4.16
N ARG A 92 -10.26 11.75 3.62
CA ARG A 92 -11.35 11.47 2.67
C ARG A 92 -10.83 10.88 1.37
N GLN A 93 -9.73 11.40 0.84
CA GLN A 93 -9.06 10.85 -0.34
C GLN A 93 -8.59 9.40 -0.09
N PHE A 94 -7.96 9.14 1.06
CA PHE A 94 -7.57 7.78 1.44
C PHE A 94 -8.77 6.84 1.58
N GLN A 95 -9.89 7.29 2.16
CA GLN A 95 -11.11 6.49 2.23
C GLN A 95 -11.65 6.13 0.84
N GLN A 96 -11.64 7.08 -0.10
CA GLN A 96 -12.06 6.82 -1.48
C GLN A 96 -11.13 5.82 -2.16
N LEU A 97 -9.81 6.01 -2.06
CA LEU A 97 -8.82 5.11 -2.64
C LEU A 97 -8.89 3.70 -2.05
N SER A 98 -8.91 3.59 -0.72
CA SER A 98 -8.89 2.31 -0.02
C SER A 98 -10.19 1.51 -0.18
N SER A 99 -11.29 2.14 -0.58
CA SER A 99 -12.53 1.44 -0.94
C SER A 99 -12.37 0.50 -2.15
N GLY A 100 -11.38 0.77 -3.00
CA GLY A 100 -11.04 -0.05 -4.16
C GLY A 100 -10.06 -1.19 -3.87
N LEU A 101 -9.41 -1.17 -2.69
CA LEU A 101 -8.34 -2.10 -2.36
C LEU A 101 -8.88 -3.37 -1.71
N PHE A 102 -8.34 -4.52 -2.13
CA PHE A 102 -8.49 -5.74 -1.35
C PHE A 102 -7.73 -5.62 -0.03
N GLN A 103 -8.42 -5.79 1.09
CA GLN A 103 -7.84 -5.70 2.42
C GLN A 103 -7.49 -7.09 2.96
N LEU A 104 -6.18 -7.39 3.04
CA LEU A 104 -5.69 -8.59 3.67
C LEU A 104 -5.78 -8.44 5.19
N LYS A 105 -6.39 -9.43 5.84
CA LYS A 105 -6.48 -9.47 7.30
C LYS A 105 -5.13 -9.84 7.89
N LEU A 106 -4.80 -9.22 9.02
CA LEU A 106 -3.70 -9.67 9.86
C LEU A 106 -4.23 -10.77 10.79
N HIS A 107 -3.59 -11.93 10.73
CA HIS A 107 -3.90 -13.08 11.57
C HIS A 107 -2.60 -13.77 11.99
N GLU A 108 -2.69 -14.70 12.93
CA GLU A 108 -1.52 -15.32 13.56
C GLU A 108 -0.43 -15.81 12.59
N PRO A 109 -0.75 -16.49 11.46
CA PRO A 109 0.26 -16.83 10.47
C PRO A 109 1.10 -15.66 9.94
N VAL A 110 0.51 -14.47 9.75
CA VAL A 110 1.25 -13.28 9.29
C VAL A 110 2.25 -12.86 10.35
N PHE A 111 1.84 -12.84 11.62
CA PHE A 111 2.73 -12.47 12.72
C PHE A 111 3.87 -13.48 12.88
N ALA A 112 3.55 -14.78 12.87
CA ALA A 112 4.55 -15.84 12.93
C ALA A 112 5.56 -15.74 11.78
N ARG A 113 5.10 -15.52 10.54
CA ARG A 113 5.99 -15.33 9.39
C ARG A 113 6.84 -14.06 9.51
N SER A 114 6.27 -12.96 10.01
CA SER A 114 6.96 -11.68 10.17
C SER A 114 8.04 -11.70 11.26
N ALA A 115 7.93 -12.59 12.25
CA ALA A 115 8.94 -12.79 13.28
C ALA A 115 10.13 -13.64 12.81
N GLY A 116 9.97 -14.36 11.69
CA GLY A 116 11.03 -15.15 11.07
C GLY A 116 12.05 -14.29 10.32
N SER A 117 13.10 -14.95 9.83
CA SER A 117 14.13 -14.28 9.02
C SER A 117 13.59 -13.89 7.63
N PHE A 118 14.17 -12.82 7.10
CA PHE A 118 14.00 -12.36 5.73
C PHE A 118 15.36 -12.36 5.02
N PRO A 119 15.40 -12.43 3.67
CA PRO A 119 16.65 -12.38 2.93
C PRO A 119 17.52 -11.16 3.23
N LEU A 120 16.89 -10.02 3.56
CA LEU A 120 17.56 -8.79 3.98
C LEU A 120 16.99 -8.31 5.32
N LEU A 121 17.76 -7.45 6.01
CA LEU A 121 17.28 -6.76 7.20
C LEU A 121 16.16 -5.77 6.82
N VAL A 122 14.97 -6.03 7.34
CA VAL A 122 13.76 -5.22 7.15
C VAL A 122 13.26 -4.71 8.51
N ARG A 123 12.54 -3.57 8.50
CA ARG A 123 11.92 -3.06 9.73
C ARG A 123 10.69 -3.90 10.07
N THR A 124 10.23 -3.82 11.32
CA THR A 124 9.08 -4.62 11.81
C THR A 124 7.83 -4.46 10.96
N LEU A 125 7.47 -3.23 10.55
CA LEU A 125 6.27 -3.00 9.73
C LEU A 125 6.45 -3.52 8.30
N ASP A 126 7.63 -3.32 7.70
CA ASP A 126 7.98 -3.88 6.39
C ASP A 126 7.91 -5.42 6.42
N ALA A 127 8.38 -6.06 7.50
CA ALA A 127 8.29 -7.51 7.70
C ALA A 127 6.84 -8.01 7.74
N ILE A 128 5.93 -7.25 8.36
CA ILE A 128 4.49 -7.58 8.37
C ILE A 128 3.91 -7.44 6.96
N HIS A 129 4.31 -6.42 6.19
CA HIS A 129 3.88 -6.27 4.80
C HIS A 129 4.36 -7.43 3.92
N LEU A 130 5.65 -7.77 3.98
CA LEU A 130 6.25 -8.88 3.23
C LEU A 130 5.61 -10.22 3.61
N ALA A 131 5.44 -10.49 4.91
CA ALA A 131 4.75 -11.70 5.38
C ALA A 131 3.30 -11.80 4.88
N SER A 132 2.59 -10.66 4.84
CA SER A 132 1.23 -10.61 4.29
C SER A 132 1.21 -10.92 2.79
N ALA A 133 2.19 -10.43 2.03
CA ALA A 133 2.33 -10.68 0.60
C ALA A 133 2.70 -12.14 0.31
N GLU A 134 3.65 -12.72 1.06
CA GLU A 134 4.07 -14.13 0.92
C GLU A 134 2.92 -15.10 1.19
N LEU A 135 2.20 -14.91 2.31
CA LEU A 135 1.09 -15.80 2.65
C LEU A 135 -0.07 -15.70 1.66
N TRP A 136 -0.21 -14.56 1.00
CA TRP A 136 -1.14 -14.43 -0.10
C TRP A 136 -0.65 -15.16 -1.35
N LEU A 137 0.63 -15.00 -1.73
CA LEU A 137 1.23 -15.68 -2.88
C LEU A 137 1.17 -17.21 -2.75
N HIS A 138 1.43 -17.74 -1.56
CA HIS A 138 1.39 -19.19 -1.29
C HIS A 138 -0.02 -19.76 -1.08
N GLY A 139 -1.05 -18.91 -1.04
CA GLY A 139 -2.46 -19.30 -0.94
C GLY A 139 -3.13 -19.44 -2.31
N ASP A 140 -4.35 -18.91 -2.43
CA ASP A 140 -5.19 -18.96 -3.64
C ASP A 140 -4.72 -18.03 -4.79
N ALA A 141 -3.51 -17.48 -4.70
CA ALA A 141 -3.01 -16.52 -5.67
C ALA A 141 -2.30 -17.22 -6.85
N PRO A 142 -2.56 -16.80 -8.09
CA PRO A 142 -1.76 -17.20 -9.23
C PRO A 142 -0.33 -16.65 -9.07
N SER A 143 0.62 -17.38 -9.65
CA SER A 143 1.99 -16.95 -9.83
C SER A 143 2.08 -15.51 -10.33
N GLY A 144 2.91 -14.67 -9.68
CA GLY A 144 3.27 -13.33 -10.18
C GLY A 144 2.69 -12.14 -9.40
N LEU A 145 2.61 -12.20 -8.07
CA LEU A 145 2.31 -11.02 -7.24
C LEU A 145 3.46 -9.99 -7.35
N SER A 146 3.12 -8.73 -7.60
CA SER A 146 4.06 -7.61 -7.55
C SER A 146 3.92 -6.83 -6.24
N VAL A 147 5.03 -6.43 -5.63
CA VAL A 147 5.07 -5.54 -4.47
C VAL A 147 5.44 -4.13 -4.94
N TRP A 148 4.61 -3.16 -4.58
CA TRP A 148 4.80 -1.74 -4.87
C TRP A 148 5.18 -1.03 -3.57
N THR A 149 6.45 -0.65 -3.46
CA THR A 149 7.01 0.12 -2.36
C THR A 149 8.05 1.12 -2.89
N LEU A 150 8.15 2.27 -2.24
CA LEU A 150 9.22 3.25 -2.46
C LEU A 150 10.42 3.00 -1.52
N ASP A 151 10.32 2.07 -0.58
CA ASP A 151 11.43 1.68 0.28
C ASP A 151 12.36 0.73 -0.49
N GLN A 152 13.57 1.21 -0.81
CA GLN A 152 14.57 0.46 -1.56
C GLN A 152 14.96 -0.87 -0.91
N ARG A 153 15.02 -0.92 0.43
CA ARG A 153 15.40 -2.15 1.15
C ARG A 153 14.25 -3.16 1.09
N MET A 154 13.02 -2.68 1.20
CA MET A 154 11.85 -3.54 1.05
C MET A 154 11.71 -4.07 -0.39
N ASN A 155 12.00 -3.26 -1.41
CA ASN A 155 12.06 -3.71 -2.81
C ASN A 155 13.06 -4.85 -2.99
N LEU A 156 14.33 -4.66 -2.59
CA LEU A 156 15.36 -5.70 -2.70
C LEU A 156 14.98 -6.99 -1.96
N CYS A 157 14.36 -6.85 -0.78
CA CYS A 157 13.87 -8.00 -0.03
C CYS A 157 12.71 -8.70 -0.73
N ALA A 158 11.76 -7.95 -1.30
CA ALA A 158 10.64 -8.50 -2.05
C ALA A 158 11.12 -9.24 -3.32
N ALA A 159 12.04 -8.65 -4.07
CA ALA A 159 12.68 -9.28 -5.22
C ALA A 159 13.37 -10.60 -4.83
N SER A 160 14.09 -10.60 -3.70
CA SER A 160 14.76 -11.81 -3.16
C SER A 160 13.78 -12.91 -2.71
N LEU A 161 12.53 -12.55 -2.42
CA LEU A 161 11.43 -13.49 -2.11
C LEU A 161 10.68 -13.96 -3.38
N GLY A 162 11.05 -13.46 -4.56
CA GLY A 162 10.45 -13.85 -5.83
C GLY A 162 9.25 -12.99 -6.27
N PHE A 163 9.02 -11.83 -5.64
CA PHE A 163 8.01 -10.87 -6.10
C PHE A 163 8.55 -10.02 -7.24
N ALA A 164 7.66 -9.58 -8.14
CA ALA A 164 7.98 -8.50 -9.06
C ALA A 164 7.99 -7.16 -8.29
N THR A 165 8.94 -6.28 -8.60
CA THR A 165 9.17 -5.00 -7.90
C THR A 165 9.18 -3.83 -8.89
N PRO A 166 8.00 -3.36 -9.35
CA PRO A 166 7.92 -2.42 -10.48
C PRO A 166 8.51 -1.03 -10.23
N LEU A 167 8.74 -0.69 -8.95
CA LEU A 167 9.32 0.58 -8.52
C LEU A 167 10.79 0.44 -8.10
N GLU A 168 11.40 -0.73 -8.27
CA GLU A 168 12.83 -0.91 -8.06
C GLU A 168 13.60 -0.15 -9.15
N THR A 169 14.25 0.95 -8.76
CA THR A 169 15.20 1.63 -9.62
C THR A 169 16.47 0.80 -9.73
N SER A 170 16.81 0.39 -10.97
CA SER A 170 18.08 -0.27 -11.33
C SER A 170 19.30 0.58 -11.01
#